data_AF-A7SJ57-F1
#
_entry.id   AF-A7SJ57-F1
#
_cell.length_a   1.000
_cell.length_b   1.000
_cell.length_c   1.000
_cell.angle_alpha   90.00
_cell.angle_beta   90.00
_cell.angle_gamma   90.00
#
_symmetry.space_group_name_H-M   'P 1'
#
loop_
_entity.id
_entity.type
_entity.pdbx_description
1 polymer ?
#
loop_
_entity_poly.entity_id
_entity_poly.type
_entity_poly.pdbx_seq_one_letter_code
_entity_poly.pdbx_strand_id
1 'polypeptide(L)'
;GEKNAGFDVLYHNMKYGNNASTKLVEFIRERSAIEENYCKSLVKLAKSACSASQLGTFEPLWGVLRVATEKLSNAHHQVVVRLQELVKEIKEYGDKQKERHKAAKDEFTTTAEIVQTIQTMTAALTKAKETYYARCQEFERNKRDGTSTKELEKAEAKMKKAAEEYKALVEKREIIRNDFHDKMVDTCRKFQQIEEEHLQIISRHLETYIGSHMAGWEIMEKVHTEFREQVAALAVEKLLDQFVRSKGTGMNIPEVITFEE
;
A
#
# COMPACT_ATOMS: atom_id res chain seq x y z
N GLY A 1 -16.52 23.85 -3.62
CA GLY A 1 -15.71 25.06 -3.40
C GLY A 1 -15.75 25.95 -4.64
N GLU A 2 -15.34 27.22 -4.52
CA GLU A 2 -15.50 28.26 -5.55
C GLU A 2 -14.91 27.92 -6.93
N LYS A 3 -13.88 27.07 -6.98
CA LYS A 3 -13.18 26.70 -8.22
C LYS A 3 -13.75 25.46 -8.93
N ASN A 4 -14.73 24.78 -8.34
CA ASN A 4 -15.28 23.51 -8.85
C ASN A 4 -14.23 22.39 -9.08
N ALA A 5 -13.05 22.47 -8.45
CA ALA A 5 -11.91 21.56 -8.67
C ALA A 5 -12.02 20.18 -7.97
N GLY A 6 -13.17 19.86 -7.38
CA GLY A 6 -13.33 18.62 -6.61
C GLY A 6 -13.18 17.36 -7.46
N PHE A 7 -13.61 17.42 -8.71
CA PHE A 7 -13.48 16.32 -9.65
C PHE A 7 -12.02 15.95 -9.90
N ASP A 8 -11.17 16.94 -10.21
CA ASP A 8 -9.76 16.72 -10.50
C ASP A 8 -9.03 16.12 -9.29
N VAL A 9 -9.31 16.63 -8.09
CA VAL A 9 -8.74 16.11 -6.84
C VAL A 9 -9.08 14.63 -6.66
N LEU A 10 -10.36 14.27 -6.78
CA LEU A 10 -10.81 12.88 -6.59
C LEU A 10 -10.29 11.95 -7.69
N TYR A 11 -10.31 12.40 -8.94
CA TYR A 11 -9.83 11.63 -10.08
C TYR A 11 -8.31 11.35 -9.98
N HIS A 12 -7.54 12.34 -9.53
CA HIS A 12 -6.11 12.14 -9.26
C HIS A 12 -5.87 11.24 -8.05
N ASN A 13 -6.66 11.35 -6.97
CA ASN A 13 -6.57 10.45 -5.83
C ASN A 13 -6.73 8.98 -6.24
N MET A 14 -7.79 8.69 -7.02
CA MET A 14 -8.02 7.36 -7.58
C MET A 14 -6.78 6.86 -8.35
N LYS A 15 -6.17 7.70 -9.20
CA LYS A 15 -4.95 7.32 -9.93
C LYS A 15 -3.77 7.02 -9.02
N TYR A 16 -3.62 7.76 -7.92
CA TYR A 16 -2.56 7.51 -6.95
C TYR A 16 -2.70 6.16 -6.21
N GLY A 17 -3.91 5.59 -6.14
CA GLY A 17 -4.11 4.24 -5.57
C GLY A 17 -3.26 3.16 -6.24
N ASN A 18 -2.99 3.25 -7.54
CA ASN A 18 -2.09 2.30 -8.23
C ASN A 18 -0.63 2.42 -7.75
N ASN A 19 -0.17 3.65 -7.46
CA ASN A 19 1.17 3.87 -6.93
C ASN A 19 1.33 3.23 -5.56
N ALA A 20 0.29 3.24 -4.72
CA ALA A 20 0.31 2.61 -3.41
C ALA A 20 0.54 1.09 -3.52
N SER A 21 -0.19 0.40 -4.41
CA SER A 21 -0.01 -1.03 -4.68
C SER A 21 1.41 -1.36 -5.15
N THR A 22 1.98 -0.52 -6.03
CA THR A 22 3.36 -0.68 -6.52
C THR A 22 4.38 -0.53 -5.40
N LYS A 23 4.23 0.49 -4.55
CA LYS A 23 5.13 0.75 -3.42
C LYS A 23 5.04 -0.34 -2.36
N LEU A 24 3.85 -0.91 -2.14
CA LEU A 24 3.68 -2.05 -1.23
C LEU A 24 4.39 -3.29 -1.75
N VAL A 25 4.34 -3.56 -3.06
CA VAL A 25 5.09 -4.66 -3.69
C VAL A 25 6.60 -4.48 -3.50
N GLU A 26 7.13 -3.27 -3.73
CA GLU A 26 8.55 -2.96 -3.52
C GLU A 26 8.97 -3.24 -2.07
N PHE A 27 8.19 -2.74 -1.11
CA PHE A 27 8.45 -2.95 0.31
C PHE A 27 8.46 -4.45 0.70
N ILE A 28 7.46 -5.22 0.28
CA ILE A 28 7.37 -6.64 0.64
C ILE A 28 8.49 -7.45 -0.03
N ARG A 29 8.92 -7.07 -1.23
CA ARG A 29 10.09 -7.70 -1.89
C ARG A 29 11.38 -7.48 -1.11
N GLU A 30 11.63 -6.24 -0.68
CA GLU A 30 12.80 -5.93 0.15
C GLU A 30 12.78 -6.72 1.46
N ARG A 31 11.60 -6.75 2.12
CA ARG A 31 11.42 -7.55 3.32
C ARG A 31 11.67 -9.05 3.07
N SER A 32 11.14 -9.59 1.98
CA SER A 32 11.35 -10.99 1.59
C SER A 32 12.83 -11.29 1.32
N ALA A 33 13.58 -10.35 0.73
CA ALA A 33 15.01 -10.52 0.47
C ALA A 33 15.84 -10.55 1.77
N ILE A 34 15.47 -9.72 2.77
CA ILE A 34 16.08 -9.76 4.10
C ILE A 34 15.87 -11.13 4.74
N GLU A 35 14.63 -11.62 4.70
CA GLU A 35 14.25 -12.92 5.26
C GLU A 35 14.98 -14.08 4.57
N GLU A 36 15.11 -14.02 3.24
CA GLU A 36 15.82 -15.01 2.44
C GLU A 36 17.32 -15.05 2.76
N ASN A 37 17.94 -13.88 2.94
CA ASN A 37 19.35 -13.79 3.35
C ASN A 37 19.57 -14.40 4.73
N TYR A 38 18.64 -14.18 5.67
CA TYR A 38 18.70 -14.80 6.99
C TYR A 38 18.59 -16.32 6.90
N CYS A 39 17.58 -16.83 6.18
CA CYS A 39 17.41 -18.26 5.91
C CYS A 39 18.69 -18.89 5.32
N LYS A 40 19.29 -18.29 4.28
CA LYS A 40 20.53 -18.78 3.66
C LYS A 40 21.71 -18.78 4.62
N SER A 41 21.77 -17.81 5.52
CA SER A 41 22.82 -17.73 6.54
C SER A 41 22.67 -18.85 7.57
N LEU A 42 21.44 -19.17 7.98
CA LEU A 42 21.16 -20.33 8.84
C LEU A 42 21.53 -21.66 8.16
N VAL A 43 21.28 -21.84 6.86
CA VAL A 43 21.74 -23.04 6.12
C VAL A 43 23.26 -23.19 6.21
N LYS A 44 24.01 -22.09 6.03
CA LYS A 44 25.47 -22.11 6.13
C LYS A 44 25.93 -22.44 7.56
N LEU A 45 25.27 -21.88 8.56
CA LEU A 45 25.56 -22.15 9.98
C LEU A 45 25.30 -23.62 10.32
N ALA A 46 24.17 -24.19 9.91
CA ALA A 46 23.87 -25.61 10.11
C ALA A 46 24.96 -26.52 9.50
N LYS A 47 25.44 -26.22 8.29
CA LYS A 47 26.53 -26.96 7.66
C LYS A 47 27.85 -26.86 8.44
N SER A 48 28.13 -25.71 9.06
CA SER A 48 29.33 -25.58 9.90
C SER A 48 29.28 -26.44 11.16
N ALA A 49 28.09 -26.68 11.71
CA ALA A 49 27.89 -27.61 12.82
C ALA A 49 28.22 -29.07 12.41
N CYS A 50 28.00 -29.46 11.14
CA CYS A 50 28.45 -30.76 10.63
C CYS A 50 29.98 -30.91 10.61
N SER A 51 30.70 -29.82 10.33
CA SER A 51 32.15 -29.79 10.27
C SER A 51 32.82 -29.57 11.62
N ALA A 52 32.03 -29.42 12.70
CA ALA A 52 32.57 -29.35 14.05
C ALA A 52 33.21 -30.69 14.45
N SER A 53 34.13 -30.64 15.42
CA SER A 53 34.85 -31.83 15.91
C SER A 53 33.88 -32.97 16.25
N GLN A 54 34.01 -34.09 15.55
CA GLN A 54 33.28 -35.34 15.85
C GLN A 54 33.89 -36.12 17.04
N LEU A 55 34.67 -35.43 17.85
CA LEU A 55 35.40 -36.00 18.98
C LEU A 55 34.93 -35.36 20.28
N GLY A 56 34.93 -36.19 21.31
CA GLY A 56 34.62 -35.80 22.67
C GLY A 56 33.13 -35.90 23.01
N THR A 57 32.86 -35.79 24.30
CA THR A 57 31.53 -35.98 24.93
C THR A 57 30.47 -34.97 24.45
N PHE A 58 30.89 -33.89 23.78
CA PHE A 58 29.99 -32.85 23.27
C PHE A 58 29.42 -33.18 21.87
N GLU A 59 29.96 -34.16 21.16
CA GLU A 59 29.57 -34.46 19.76
C GLU A 59 28.04 -34.56 19.54
N PRO A 60 27.26 -35.25 20.39
CA PRO A 60 25.81 -35.36 20.17
C PRO A 60 25.07 -34.02 20.18
N LEU A 61 25.58 -33.02 20.92
CA LEU A 61 24.99 -31.68 21.00
C LEU A 61 25.18 -30.88 19.70
N TRP A 62 26.24 -31.14 18.92
CA TRP A 62 26.39 -30.58 17.58
C TRP A 62 25.29 -31.06 16.63
N GLY A 63 24.89 -32.33 16.75
CA GLY A 63 23.77 -32.90 16.00
C GLY A 63 22.44 -32.19 16.30
N VAL A 64 22.17 -31.94 17.59
CA VAL A 64 20.97 -31.23 18.04
C VAL A 64 20.98 -29.77 17.56
N LEU A 65 22.11 -29.07 17.69
CA LEU A 65 22.28 -27.70 17.17
C LEU A 65 22.05 -27.60 15.66
N ARG A 66 22.60 -28.55 14.90
CA ARG A 66 22.42 -28.62 13.45
C ARG A 66 20.95 -28.75 13.08
N VAL A 67 20.25 -29.74 13.63
CA VAL A 67 18.84 -30.01 13.30
C VAL A 67 17.95 -28.83 13.68
N ALA A 68 18.15 -28.22 14.85
CA ALA A 68 17.40 -27.03 15.24
C ALA A 68 17.63 -25.87 14.26
N THR A 69 18.89 -25.63 13.86
CA THR A 69 19.25 -24.57 12.90
C THR A 69 18.66 -24.82 11.51
N GLU A 70 18.65 -26.06 11.02
CA GLU A 70 18.00 -26.44 9.76
C GLU A 70 16.48 -26.19 9.80
N LYS A 71 15.83 -26.55 10.91
CA LYS A 71 14.39 -26.31 11.09
C LYS A 71 14.05 -24.82 11.17
N LEU A 72 14.87 -24.02 11.87
CA LEU A 72 14.73 -22.56 11.89
C LEU A 72 14.88 -21.97 10.48
N SER A 73 15.91 -22.40 9.74
CA SER A 73 16.11 -21.98 8.35
C SER A 73 14.87 -22.26 7.49
N ASN A 74 14.30 -23.45 7.61
CA ASN A 74 13.08 -23.82 6.89
C ASN A 74 11.86 -22.98 7.31
N ALA A 75 11.73 -22.61 8.59
CA ALA A 75 10.66 -21.73 9.06
C ALA A 75 10.71 -20.36 8.36
N HIS A 76 11.90 -19.74 8.31
CA HIS A 76 12.11 -18.48 7.59
C HIS A 76 11.89 -18.63 6.07
N HIS A 77 12.30 -19.75 5.48
CA HIS A 77 12.04 -20.03 4.08
C HIS A 77 10.54 -20.07 3.74
N GLN A 78 9.71 -20.67 4.61
CA GLN A 78 8.26 -20.68 4.41
C GLN A 78 7.65 -19.27 4.44
N VAL A 79 8.17 -18.38 5.29
CA VAL A 79 7.78 -16.97 5.30
C VAL A 79 8.13 -16.32 3.96
N VAL A 80 9.35 -16.53 3.45
CA VAL A 80 9.78 -16.02 2.12
C VAL A 80 8.81 -16.45 1.02
N VAL A 81 8.46 -17.74 0.95
CA VAL A 81 7.53 -18.26 -0.07
C VAL A 81 6.17 -17.55 -0.01
N ARG A 82 5.60 -17.42 1.20
CA ARG A 82 4.32 -16.71 1.39
C ARG A 82 4.39 -15.24 1.02
N LEU A 83 5.48 -14.55 1.36
CA LEU A 83 5.68 -13.16 0.95
C LEU A 83 5.82 -13.01 -0.57
N GLN A 84 6.48 -13.96 -1.24
CA GLN A 84 6.59 -13.96 -2.69
C GLN A 84 5.24 -14.23 -3.38
N GLU A 85 4.39 -15.08 -2.81
CA GLU A 85 3.01 -15.30 -3.26
C GLU A 85 2.17 -14.03 -3.09
N LEU A 86 2.22 -13.41 -1.90
CA LEU A 86 1.53 -12.14 -1.64
C LEU A 86 1.98 -11.03 -2.61
N VAL A 87 3.27 -10.95 -2.95
CA VAL A 87 3.78 -10.02 -3.96
C VAL A 87 3.14 -10.25 -5.33
N LYS A 88 2.87 -11.50 -5.73
CA LYS A 88 2.16 -11.79 -6.99
C LYS A 88 0.72 -11.33 -6.94
N GLU A 89 0.02 -11.60 -5.84
CA GLU A 89 -1.38 -11.19 -5.64
C GLU A 89 -1.54 -9.67 -5.70
N ILE A 90 -0.69 -8.92 -4.97
CA ILE A 90 -0.76 -7.45 -4.96
C ILE A 90 -0.42 -6.88 -6.34
N LYS A 91 0.52 -7.50 -7.07
CA LYS A 91 0.85 -7.08 -8.44
C LYS A 91 -0.34 -7.31 -9.37
N GLU A 92 -0.97 -8.47 -9.33
CA GLU A 92 -2.15 -8.78 -10.13
C GLU A 92 -3.30 -7.81 -9.82
N TYR A 93 -3.49 -7.49 -8.53
CA TYR A 93 -4.44 -6.48 -8.11
C TYR A 93 -4.12 -5.10 -8.71
N GLY A 94 -2.86 -4.65 -8.62
CA GLY A 94 -2.41 -3.37 -9.20
C GLY A 94 -2.63 -3.29 -10.72
N ASP A 95 -2.38 -4.39 -11.45
CA ASP A 95 -2.63 -4.49 -12.89
C ASP A 95 -4.14 -4.41 -13.20
N LYS A 96 -4.98 -5.15 -12.47
CA LYS A 96 -6.45 -5.08 -12.58
C LYS A 96 -6.98 -3.68 -12.24
N GLN A 97 -6.44 -3.05 -11.21
CA GLN A 97 -6.80 -1.69 -10.80
C GLN A 97 -6.49 -0.69 -11.92
N LYS A 98 -5.34 -0.83 -12.60
CA LYS A 98 -4.97 0.00 -13.75
C LYS A 98 -5.99 -0.11 -14.89
N GLU A 99 -6.40 -1.33 -15.24
CA GLU A 99 -7.40 -1.55 -16.29
C GLU A 99 -8.78 -1.00 -15.90
N ARG A 100 -9.20 -1.19 -14.64
CA ARG A 100 -10.43 -0.58 -14.11
C ARG A 100 -10.39 0.95 -14.19
N HIS A 101 -9.29 1.59 -13.79
CA HIS A 101 -9.15 3.05 -13.88
C HIS A 101 -9.17 3.55 -15.33
N LYS A 102 -8.64 2.76 -16.27
CA LYS A 102 -8.70 3.07 -17.70
C LYS A 102 -10.14 3.02 -18.22
N ALA A 103 -10.91 1.98 -17.85
CA ALA A 103 -12.32 1.86 -18.21
C ALA A 103 -13.18 2.97 -17.57
N ALA A 104 -12.92 3.32 -16.31
CA ALA A 104 -13.63 4.37 -15.60
C ALA A 104 -13.38 5.77 -16.17
N LYS A 105 -12.31 5.99 -16.96
CA LYS A 105 -12.05 7.27 -17.61
C LYS A 105 -13.20 7.70 -18.51
N ASP A 106 -13.75 6.78 -19.30
CA ASP A 106 -14.84 7.09 -20.21
C ASP A 106 -16.13 7.41 -19.42
N GLU A 107 -16.35 6.69 -18.32
CA GLU A 107 -17.46 6.92 -17.40
C GLU A 107 -17.43 8.32 -16.76
N PHE A 108 -16.24 8.83 -16.45
CA PHE A 108 -16.06 10.15 -15.81
C PHE A 108 -15.95 11.32 -16.80
N THR A 109 -15.94 11.06 -18.11
CA THR A 109 -15.75 12.09 -19.15
C THR A 109 -16.87 13.12 -19.13
N THR A 110 -18.13 12.68 -19.02
CA THR A 110 -19.30 13.58 -18.98
C THR A 110 -19.29 14.49 -17.76
N THR A 111 -18.75 14.01 -16.63
CA THR A 111 -18.57 14.82 -15.42
C THR A 111 -17.43 15.82 -15.59
N ALA A 112 -16.32 15.44 -16.22
CA ALA A 112 -15.24 16.38 -16.54
C ALA A 112 -15.73 17.51 -17.46
N GLU A 113 -16.55 17.19 -18.47
CA GLU A 113 -17.14 18.16 -19.39
C GLU A 113 -18.07 19.15 -18.69
N ILE A 114 -18.94 18.69 -17.78
CA ILE A 114 -19.84 19.59 -17.05
C ILE A 114 -19.09 20.47 -16.05
N VAL A 115 -18.01 19.96 -15.43
CA VAL A 115 -17.08 20.76 -14.58
C VAL A 115 -16.45 21.89 -15.41
N GLN A 116 -15.95 21.59 -16.60
CA GLN A 116 -15.38 22.61 -17.48
C GLN A 116 -16.45 23.62 -17.93
N THR A 117 -17.65 23.13 -18.26
CA THR A 117 -18.77 23.96 -18.70
C THR A 117 -19.22 24.94 -17.61
N ILE A 118 -19.37 24.49 -16.35
CA ILE A 118 -19.76 25.39 -15.26
C ILE A 118 -18.67 26.41 -14.94
N GLN A 119 -17.39 26.05 -15.05
CA GLN A 119 -16.27 26.99 -14.88
C GLN A 119 -16.31 28.08 -15.96
N THR A 120 -16.44 27.70 -17.23
CA THR A 120 -16.53 28.65 -18.36
C THR A 120 -17.78 29.53 -18.26
N MET A 121 -18.95 28.96 -17.94
CA MET A 121 -20.18 29.73 -17.75
C MET A 121 -20.10 30.69 -16.56
N THR A 122 -19.45 30.29 -15.47
CA THR A 122 -19.25 31.17 -14.31
C THR A 122 -18.33 32.34 -14.66
N ALA A 123 -17.24 32.10 -15.40
CA ALA A 123 -16.36 33.17 -15.88
C ALA A 123 -17.07 34.14 -16.84
N ALA A 124 -17.85 33.60 -17.78
CA ALA A 124 -18.65 34.40 -18.71
C ALA A 124 -19.69 35.26 -17.98
N LEU A 125 -20.36 34.68 -16.97
CA LEU A 125 -21.34 35.40 -16.14
C LEU A 125 -20.69 36.56 -15.38
N THR A 126 -19.52 36.34 -14.78
CA THR A 126 -18.78 37.40 -14.08
C THR A 126 -18.44 38.55 -15.03
N LYS A 127 -17.96 38.25 -16.24
CA LYS A 127 -17.64 39.26 -17.26
C LYS A 127 -18.88 40.02 -17.74
N ALA A 128 -20.01 39.33 -17.94
CA ALA A 128 -21.27 39.96 -18.33
C ALA A 128 -21.82 40.88 -17.23
N LYS A 129 -21.69 40.46 -15.96
CA LYS A 129 -22.04 41.26 -14.79
C LYS A 129 -21.21 42.56 -14.74
N GLU A 130 -19.89 42.45 -14.86
CA GLU A 130 -18.98 43.61 -14.91
C GLU A 130 -19.32 44.55 -16.07
N THR A 131 -19.58 44.00 -17.26
CA THR A 131 -19.97 44.76 -18.45
C THR A 131 -21.28 45.52 -18.22
N TYR A 132 -22.29 44.87 -17.66
CA TYR A 132 -23.56 45.50 -17.32
C TYR A 132 -23.37 46.67 -16.35
N TYR A 133 -22.63 46.48 -15.25
CA TYR A 133 -22.35 47.57 -14.30
C TYR A 133 -21.59 48.74 -14.93
N ALA A 134 -20.61 48.46 -15.80
CA ALA A 134 -19.90 49.51 -16.53
C ALA A 134 -20.85 50.31 -17.44
N ARG A 135 -21.81 49.65 -18.11
CA ARG A 135 -22.83 50.34 -18.93
C ARG A 135 -23.82 51.15 -18.09
N CYS A 136 -24.20 50.68 -16.90
CA CYS A 136 -25.01 51.47 -15.97
C CYS A 136 -24.29 52.76 -15.55
N GLN A 137 -22.99 52.66 -15.21
CA GLN A 137 -22.19 53.83 -14.83
C GLN A 137 -22.02 54.82 -15.99
N GLU A 138 -21.79 54.32 -17.22
CA GLU A 138 -21.73 55.15 -18.43
C GLU A 138 -23.04 55.90 -18.66
N PHE A 139 -24.18 55.23 -18.54
CA PHE A 139 -25.49 55.83 -18.71
C PHE A 139 -25.78 56.93 -17.66
N GLU A 140 -25.54 56.65 -16.37
CA GLU A 140 -25.73 57.63 -15.30
C GLU A 140 -24.81 58.85 -15.45
N ARG A 141 -23.57 58.63 -15.88
CA ARG A 141 -22.64 59.73 -16.18
C ARG A 141 -23.17 60.61 -17.32
N ASN A 142 -23.58 60.01 -18.44
CA ASN A 142 -24.12 60.76 -19.58
C ASN A 142 -25.38 61.55 -19.21
N LYS A 143 -26.23 60.96 -18.36
CA LYS A 143 -27.43 61.62 -17.81
C LYS A 143 -27.07 62.85 -16.97
N ARG A 144 -26.04 62.74 -16.11
CA ARG A 144 -25.56 63.85 -15.27
C ARG A 144 -24.86 64.95 -16.08
N ASP A 145 -24.07 64.57 -17.08
CA ASP A 145 -23.25 65.48 -17.86
C ASP A 145 -24.06 66.22 -18.95
N GLY A 146 -25.37 65.98 -19.05
CA GLY A 146 -26.27 66.69 -19.98
C GLY A 146 -25.99 66.37 -21.45
N THR A 147 -25.59 65.13 -21.76
CA THR A 147 -25.29 64.72 -23.14
C THR A 147 -26.55 64.75 -24.03
N SER A 148 -26.37 64.83 -25.35
CA SER A 148 -27.50 64.94 -26.28
C SER A 148 -28.50 63.77 -26.12
N THR A 149 -29.79 64.03 -26.35
CA THR A 149 -30.85 63.02 -26.23
C THR A 149 -30.54 61.75 -27.02
N LYS A 150 -29.99 61.91 -28.24
CA LYS A 150 -29.61 60.82 -29.12
C LYS A 150 -28.47 59.95 -28.55
N GLU A 151 -27.51 60.56 -27.85
CA GLU A 151 -26.42 59.82 -27.20
C GLU A 151 -26.87 59.14 -25.92
N LEU A 152 -27.80 59.75 -25.19
CA LEU A 152 -28.44 59.17 -24.01
C LEU A 152 -29.22 57.90 -24.37
N GLU A 153 -30.07 57.97 -25.40
CA GLU A 153 -30.83 56.82 -25.93
C GLU A 153 -29.89 55.68 -26.38
N LYS A 154 -28.77 56.03 -27.01
CA LYS A 154 -27.75 55.05 -27.43
C LYS A 154 -27.08 54.36 -26.23
N ALA A 155 -26.77 55.10 -25.17
CA ALA A 155 -26.21 54.54 -23.94
C ALA A 155 -27.22 53.65 -23.21
N GLU A 156 -28.49 54.08 -23.15
CA GLU A 156 -29.59 53.29 -22.57
C GLU A 156 -29.78 51.96 -23.32
N ALA A 157 -29.78 51.99 -24.65
CA ALA A 157 -29.89 50.79 -25.48
C ALA A 157 -28.75 49.79 -25.22
N LYS A 158 -27.51 50.26 -25.08
CA LYS A 158 -26.36 49.41 -24.74
C LYS A 158 -26.50 48.81 -23.33
N MET A 159 -26.96 49.59 -22.36
CA MET A 159 -27.20 49.12 -20.99
C MET A 159 -28.28 48.05 -20.97
N LYS A 160 -29.42 48.28 -21.64
CA LYS A 160 -30.52 47.30 -21.75
C LYS A 160 -30.04 46.00 -22.40
N LYS A 161 -29.29 46.08 -23.50
CA LYS A 161 -28.69 44.90 -24.15
C LYS A 161 -27.75 44.11 -23.22
N ALA A 162 -26.89 44.80 -22.48
CA ALA A 162 -26.00 44.15 -21.51
C ALA A 162 -26.78 43.51 -20.34
N ALA A 163 -27.90 44.12 -19.93
CA ALA A 163 -28.78 43.57 -18.90
C ALA A 163 -29.47 42.28 -19.37
N GLU A 164 -29.96 42.25 -20.61
CA GLU A 164 -30.58 41.07 -21.23
C GLU A 164 -29.56 39.93 -21.37
N GLU A 165 -28.35 40.22 -21.85
CA GLU A 165 -27.27 39.23 -21.95
C GLU A 165 -26.88 38.68 -20.57
N TYR A 166 -26.74 39.54 -19.56
CA TYR A 166 -26.45 39.11 -18.19
C TYR A 166 -27.57 38.22 -17.63
N LYS A 167 -28.85 38.61 -17.79
CA LYS A 167 -30.00 37.80 -17.34
C LYS A 167 -30.04 36.43 -18.01
N ALA A 168 -29.85 36.37 -19.33
CA ALA A 168 -29.81 35.12 -20.08
C ALA A 168 -28.68 34.19 -19.59
N LEU A 169 -27.51 34.74 -19.26
CA LEU A 169 -26.40 33.97 -18.70
C LEU A 169 -26.68 33.50 -17.27
N VAL A 170 -27.40 34.27 -16.44
CA VAL A 170 -27.83 33.82 -15.11
C VAL A 170 -28.71 32.57 -15.23
N GLU A 171 -29.74 32.62 -16.08
CA GLU A 171 -30.67 31.50 -16.28
C GLU A 171 -29.96 30.27 -16.85
N LYS A 172 -29.13 30.46 -17.89
CA LYS A 172 -28.35 29.37 -18.49
C LYS A 172 -27.40 28.72 -17.49
N ARG A 173 -26.70 29.53 -16.67
CA ARG A 173 -25.78 29.01 -15.66
C ARG A 173 -26.51 28.20 -14.60
N GLU A 174 -27.72 28.58 -14.21
CA GLU A 174 -28.50 27.85 -13.21
C GLU A 174 -28.87 26.44 -13.68
N ILE A 175 -29.23 26.29 -14.96
CA ILE A 175 -29.47 24.98 -15.58
C ILE A 175 -28.20 24.12 -15.53
N ILE A 176 -27.07 24.68 -15.95
CA ILE A 176 -25.76 24.00 -15.91
C ILE A 176 -25.35 23.66 -14.48
N ARG A 177 -25.66 24.51 -13.50
CA ARG A 177 -25.36 24.28 -12.08
C ARG A 177 -26.10 23.06 -11.54
N ASN A 178 -27.36 22.88 -11.92
CA ASN A 178 -28.15 21.73 -11.48
C ASN A 178 -27.61 20.43 -12.10
N ASP A 179 -27.32 20.43 -13.41
CA ASP A 179 -26.69 19.26 -14.07
C ASP A 179 -25.30 18.94 -13.50
N PHE A 180 -24.49 19.97 -13.23
CA PHE A 180 -23.22 19.82 -12.52
C PHE A 180 -23.40 19.18 -11.15
N HIS A 181 -24.37 19.67 -10.36
CA HIS A 181 -24.62 19.16 -9.02
C HIS A 181 -24.94 17.67 -9.05
N ASP A 182 -25.90 17.27 -9.88
CA ASP A 182 -26.38 15.89 -9.91
C ASP A 182 -25.28 14.93 -10.39
N LYS A 183 -24.58 15.27 -11.47
CA LYS A 183 -23.44 14.48 -11.98
C LYS A 183 -22.29 14.40 -10.99
N MET A 184 -21.99 15.50 -10.30
CA MET A 184 -20.90 15.55 -9.32
C MET A 184 -21.23 14.71 -8.09
N VAL A 185 -22.48 14.74 -7.60
CA VAL A 185 -22.91 13.90 -6.47
C VAL A 185 -22.74 12.42 -6.80
N ASP A 186 -23.21 12.00 -7.97
CA ASP A 186 -23.08 10.59 -8.39
C ASP A 186 -21.62 10.19 -8.62
N THR A 187 -20.82 11.07 -9.21
CA THR A 187 -19.39 10.82 -9.43
C THR A 187 -18.61 10.75 -8.11
N CYS A 188 -18.92 11.60 -7.13
CA CYS A 188 -18.34 11.53 -5.79
C CYS A 188 -18.61 10.19 -5.11
N ARG A 189 -19.85 9.67 -5.21
CA ARG A 189 -20.20 8.34 -4.67
C ARG A 189 -19.40 7.23 -5.33
N LYS A 190 -19.21 7.29 -6.65
CA LYS A 190 -18.39 6.32 -7.38
C LYS A 190 -16.92 6.37 -6.96
N PHE A 191 -16.34 7.57 -6.83
CA PHE A 191 -14.98 7.70 -6.32
C PHE A 191 -14.83 7.16 -4.90
N GLN A 192 -15.80 7.45 -4.02
CA GLN A 192 -15.81 6.92 -2.68
C GLN A 192 -15.85 5.39 -2.68
N GLN A 193 -16.75 4.77 -3.47
CA GLN A 193 -16.84 3.32 -3.56
C GLN A 193 -15.52 2.70 -4.06
N ILE A 194 -14.91 3.27 -5.11
CA ILE A 194 -13.62 2.80 -5.63
C ILE A 194 -12.53 2.84 -4.55
N GLU A 195 -12.50 3.92 -3.77
CA GLU A 195 -11.51 4.09 -2.71
C GLU A 195 -11.77 3.14 -1.54
N GLU A 196 -13.03 2.96 -1.13
CA GLU A 196 -13.41 2.00 -0.07
C GLU A 196 -13.02 0.57 -0.46
N GLU A 197 -13.33 0.14 -1.69
CA GLU A 197 -12.93 -1.16 -2.21
C GLU A 197 -11.40 -1.29 -2.27
N HIS A 198 -10.69 -0.23 -2.67
CA HIS A 198 -9.22 -0.22 -2.69
C HIS A 198 -8.64 -0.41 -1.29
N LEU A 199 -9.08 0.39 -0.33
CA LEU A 199 -8.60 0.33 1.06
C LEU A 199 -8.89 -1.02 1.71
N GLN A 200 -10.08 -1.59 1.49
CA GLN A 200 -10.42 -2.92 2.00
C GLN A 200 -9.49 -4.01 1.44
N ILE A 201 -9.17 -3.95 0.15
CA ILE A 201 -8.25 -4.92 -0.48
C ILE A 201 -6.83 -4.76 0.07
N ILE A 202 -6.33 -3.52 0.20
CA ILE A 202 -5.01 -3.25 0.76
C ILE A 202 -4.93 -3.71 2.22
N SER A 203 -5.95 -3.44 3.04
CA SER A 203 -6.03 -3.94 4.42
C SER A 203 -5.96 -5.46 4.48
N ARG A 204 -6.69 -6.17 3.61
CA ARG A 204 -6.62 -7.64 3.53
C ARG A 204 -5.22 -8.14 3.16
N HIS A 205 -4.54 -7.49 2.22
CA HIS A 205 -3.16 -7.86 1.89
C HIS A 205 -2.19 -7.63 3.05
N LEU A 206 -2.39 -6.58 3.84
CA LEU A 206 -1.61 -6.34 5.05
C LEU A 206 -1.89 -7.39 6.14
N GLU A 207 -3.14 -7.85 6.27
CA GLU A 207 -3.47 -8.98 7.15
C GLU A 207 -2.78 -10.27 6.69
N THR A 208 -2.77 -10.58 5.39
CA THR A 208 -2.02 -11.71 4.84
C THR A 208 -0.51 -11.59 5.09
N TYR A 209 0.04 -10.38 4.97
CA TYR A 209 1.44 -10.10 5.31
C TYR A 209 1.73 -10.42 6.79
N ILE A 210 0.88 -9.95 7.71
CA ILE A 210 1.01 -10.24 9.15
C ILE A 210 0.90 -11.74 9.40
N GLY A 211 -0.12 -12.39 8.84
CA GLY A 211 -0.34 -13.83 8.96
C GLY A 211 0.84 -14.67 8.47
N SER A 212 1.53 -14.22 7.42
CA SER A 212 2.75 -14.88 6.92
C SER A 212 3.85 -14.93 7.98
N HIS A 213 4.05 -13.84 8.74
CA HIS A 213 5.02 -13.79 9.83
C HIS A 213 4.58 -14.60 11.04
N MET A 214 3.32 -14.47 11.45
CA MET A 214 2.79 -15.21 12.61
C MET A 214 2.94 -16.71 12.42
N ALA A 215 2.58 -17.22 11.25
CA ALA A 215 2.71 -18.64 10.96
C ALA A 215 4.18 -19.10 10.87
N GLY A 216 5.12 -18.20 10.56
CA GLY A 216 6.56 -18.46 10.72
C GLY A 216 6.98 -18.52 12.19
N TRP A 217 6.50 -17.58 13.02
CA TRP A 217 6.77 -17.55 14.46
C TRP A 217 6.28 -18.79 15.19
N GLU A 218 5.08 -19.28 14.86
CA GLU A 218 4.55 -20.53 15.43
C GLU A 218 5.47 -21.73 15.15
N ILE A 219 6.06 -21.79 13.94
CA ILE A 219 7.02 -22.85 13.60
C ILE A 219 8.31 -22.66 14.41
N MET A 220 8.85 -21.44 14.48
CA MET A 220 10.05 -21.15 15.27
C MET A 220 9.87 -21.49 16.76
N GLU A 221 8.71 -21.19 17.34
CA GLU A 221 8.39 -21.51 18.73
C GLU A 221 8.44 -23.02 18.99
N LYS A 222 7.85 -23.82 18.07
CA LYS A 222 7.92 -25.28 18.13
C LYS A 222 9.37 -25.76 18.04
N VAL A 223 10.17 -25.21 17.13
CA VAL A 223 11.59 -25.58 16.97
C VAL A 223 12.38 -25.26 18.24
N HIS A 224 12.19 -24.09 18.85
CA HIS A 224 12.86 -23.74 20.11
C HIS A 224 12.44 -24.64 21.26
N THR A 225 11.17 -25.04 21.31
CA THR A 225 10.65 -25.95 22.34
C THR A 225 11.27 -27.35 22.19
N GLU A 226 11.22 -27.91 20.98
CA GLU A 226 11.86 -29.20 20.67
C GLU A 226 13.38 -29.18 20.93
N PHE A 227 14.05 -28.06 20.62
CA PHE A 227 15.48 -27.89 20.87
C PHE A 227 15.80 -27.94 22.37
N ARG A 228 14.99 -27.23 23.19
CA ARG A 228 15.13 -27.25 24.65
C ARG A 228 14.97 -28.67 25.22
N GLU A 229 13.96 -29.39 24.74
CA GLU A 229 13.71 -30.78 25.17
C GLU A 229 14.85 -31.72 24.80
N GLN A 230 15.40 -31.60 23.58
CA GLN A 230 16.54 -32.41 23.14
C GLN A 230 17.80 -32.14 23.97
N VAL A 231 18.10 -30.88 24.28
CA VAL A 231 19.23 -30.53 25.14
C VAL A 231 19.03 -31.09 26.55
N ALA A 232 17.83 -30.97 27.13
CA ALA A 232 17.53 -31.54 28.44
C ALA A 232 17.61 -33.08 28.45
N ALA A 233 17.24 -33.73 27.35
CA ALA A 233 17.33 -35.17 27.20
C ALA A 233 18.78 -35.68 27.14
N LEU A 234 19.74 -34.84 26.73
CA LEU A 234 21.19 -35.08 26.70
C LEU A 234 21.87 -34.55 27.97
N ALA A 235 21.36 -34.95 29.14
CA ALA A 235 21.98 -34.63 30.43
C ALA A 235 23.45 -35.11 30.50
N VAL A 236 24.23 -34.48 31.38
CA VAL A 236 25.67 -34.74 31.54
C VAL A 236 25.96 -36.22 31.76
N GLU A 237 25.17 -36.89 32.59
CA GLU A 237 25.30 -38.32 32.90
C GLU A 237 25.12 -39.18 31.65
N LYS A 238 24.14 -38.85 30.80
CA LYS A 238 23.89 -39.59 29.55
C LYS A 238 25.01 -39.38 28.54
N LEU A 239 25.52 -38.16 28.42
CA LEU A 239 26.64 -37.87 27.52
C LEU A 239 27.91 -38.62 27.95
N LEU A 240 28.21 -38.65 29.26
CA LEU A 240 29.32 -39.41 29.82
C LEU A 240 29.15 -40.92 29.65
N ASP A 241 27.97 -41.46 29.93
CA ASP A 241 27.65 -42.88 29.72
C ASP A 241 27.80 -43.28 28.24
N GLN A 242 27.29 -42.46 27.30
CA GLN A 242 27.48 -42.67 25.87
C GLN A 242 28.96 -42.68 25.48
N PHE A 243 29.76 -41.75 26.02
CA PHE A 243 31.19 -41.68 25.77
C PHE A 243 31.93 -42.92 26.29
N VAL A 244 31.70 -43.32 27.55
CA VAL A 244 32.33 -44.50 28.16
C VAL A 244 31.95 -45.78 27.41
N ARG A 245 30.68 -45.93 27.01
CA ARG A 245 30.22 -47.07 26.18
C ARG A 245 30.88 -47.09 24.81
N SER A 246 31.11 -45.94 24.20
CA SER A 246 31.70 -45.84 22.86
C SER A 246 33.23 -45.97 22.84
N LYS A 247 33.92 -45.49 23.87
CA LYS A 247 35.39 -45.34 23.90
C LYS A 247 36.09 -46.07 25.06
N GLY A 248 35.36 -46.83 25.87
CA GLY A 248 35.93 -47.62 26.96
C GLY A 248 36.95 -48.65 26.45
N THR A 249 38.06 -48.78 27.17
CA THR A 249 39.18 -49.67 26.79
C THR A 249 39.17 -51.02 27.51
N GLY A 250 38.22 -51.23 28.42
CA GLY A 250 38.08 -52.45 29.21
C GLY A 250 37.71 -52.14 30.66
N MET A 251 37.14 -53.14 31.33
CA MET A 251 36.79 -53.06 32.77
C MET A 251 37.79 -53.81 33.65
N ASN A 252 38.77 -54.50 33.04
CA ASN A 252 39.75 -55.30 33.77
C ASN A 252 40.71 -54.39 34.51
N ILE A 253 40.79 -54.56 35.82
CA ILE A 253 41.81 -53.93 36.66
C ILE A 253 43.09 -54.77 36.53
N PRO A 254 44.26 -54.17 36.32
CA PRO A 254 45.53 -54.90 36.26
C PRO A 254 45.70 -55.82 37.46
N GLU A 255 46.09 -57.07 37.22
CA GLU A 255 46.29 -58.06 38.28
C GLU A 255 47.46 -57.66 39.20
N VAL A 256 47.36 -58.07 40.46
CA VAL A 256 48.46 -57.89 41.42
C VAL A 256 49.58 -58.84 41.04
N ILE A 257 50.74 -58.30 40.66
CA ILE A 257 51.91 -59.08 40.33
C ILE A 257 52.71 -59.35 41.61
N THR A 258 52.89 -60.62 41.95
CA THR A 258 53.80 -61.07 43.02
C THR A 258 55.09 -61.59 42.41
N PHE A 259 56.19 -61.46 43.14
CA PHE A 259 57.47 -62.05 42.76
C PHE A 259 57.36 -63.58 42.71
N GLU A 260 57.74 -64.18 41.58
CA GLU A 260 57.83 -65.63 41.40
C GLU A 260 59.32 -66.04 41.47
N GLU A 261 59.66 -66.95 42.40
CA GLU A 261 61.01 -67.52 42.57
C GLU A 261 61.37 -68.56 41.49
#